data_AF-A0A7V5PFD1-F1
#
_entry.id   AF-A0A7V5PFD1-F1
#
_cell.length_a   1.000
_cell.length_b   1.000
_cell.length_c   1.000
_cell.angle_alpha   90.00
_cell.angle_beta   90.00
_cell.angle_gamma   90.00
#
_symmetry.space_group_name_H-M   'P 1'
#
loop_
_entity.id
_entity.type
_entity.pdbx_description
1 polymer ?
#
loop_
_entity_poly.entity_id
_entity_poly.type
_entity_poly.pdbx_seq_one_letter_code
_entity_poly.pdbx_strand_id
1 'polypeptide(L)'
;ASLRVIYEAPSTITHAVMAHPRVPEPVREAVRQAILDLRQTEQGRRLLASVFLPEPVAADFERDYKPLEALNLDKYVVVPEVP
;
A
#
# COMPACT_ATOMS: atom_id res chain seq x y z
N ALA A 1 -34.41 -3.48 0.92
CA ALA A 1 -33.47 -4.09 1.87
C ALA A 1 -32.48 -3.02 2.31
N SER A 2 -32.36 -2.74 3.60
CA SER A 2 -31.40 -1.77 4.15
C SER A 2 -30.19 -2.53 4.71
N LEU A 3 -28.98 -2.16 4.27
CA LEU A 3 -27.73 -2.68 4.83
C LEU A 3 -27.41 -1.92 6.13
N ARG A 4 -26.85 -2.62 7.12
CA ARG A 4 -26.33 -2.02 8.35
C ARG A 4 -24.96 -2.61 8.68
N VAL A 5 -24.05 -1.79 9.21
CA VAL A 5 -22.75 -2.24 9.70
C VAL A 5 -22.97 -3.08 10.97
N ILE A 6 -22.36 -4.27 11.03
CA ILE A 6 -22.42 -5.17 12.20
C ILE A 6 -21.08 -5.27 12.94
N TYR A 7 -19.99 -4.89 12.28
CA TYR A 7 -18.64 -4.92 12.80
C TYR A 7 -17.76 -3.98 11.98
N GLU A 8 -16.85 -3.28 12.66
CA GLU A 8 -15.83 -2.45 12.04
C GLU A 8 -14.47 -2.97 12.50
N ALA A 9 -13.62 -3.35 11.55
CA ALA A 9 -12.28 -3.84 11.85
C ALA A 9 -11.35 -2.66 12.20
N PRO A 10 -10.31 -2.90 13.01
CA PRO A 10 -9.25 -1.91 13.20
C PRO A 10 -8.71 -1.42 11.85
N SER A 11 -8.49 -0.10 11.74
CA SER A 11 -7.93 0.50 10.54
C SER A 11 -6.50 0.02 10.30
N THR A 12 -6.13 -0.12 9.03
CA THR A 12 -4.77 -0.46 8.59
C THR A 12 -4.37 0.49 7.47
N ILE A 13 -3.06 0.70 7.29
CA ILE A 13 -2.56 1.53 6.19
C ILE A 13 -2.89 0.84 4.86
N THR A 14 -3.26 1.65 3.86
CA THR A 14 -3.62 1.17 2.52
C THR A 14 -2.41 0.54 1.79
N HIS A 15 -2.66 -0.02 0.61
CA HIS A 15 -1.66 -0.69 -0.23
C HIS A 15 -0.36 0.12 -0.43
N ALA A 16 0.79 -0.54 -0.24
CA ALA A 16 2.10 0.01 -0.58
C ALA A 16 2.47 -0.22 -2.05
N VAL A 17 3.21 0.73 -2.62
CA VAL A 17 4.01 0.51 -3.83
C VAL A 17 5.30 -0.17 -3.41
N MET A 18 5.55 -1.38 -3.91
CA MET A 18 6.71 -2.20 -3.55
C MET A 18 7.65 -2.38 -4.75
N ALA A 19 8.95 -2.40 -4.48
CA ALA A 19 9.98 -2.62 -5.50
C ALA A 19 10.80 -3.88 -5.18
N HIS A 20 11.03 -4.72 -6.19
CA HIS A 20 11.80 -5.95 -6.04
C HIS A 20 13.31 -5.65 -5.79
N PRO A 21 14.03 -6.40 -4.93
CA PRO A 21 15.47 -6.22 -4.69
C PRO A 21 16.40 -6.33 -5.91
N ARG A 22 15.86 -6.82 -7.04
CA ARG A 22 16.59 -6.89 -8.32
C ARG A 22 16.75 -5.52 -8.98
N VAL A 23 15.92 -4.56 -8.59
CA VAL A 23 16.05 -3.18 -9.05
C VAL A 23 17.12 -2.50 -8.18
N PRO A 24 18.16 -1.90 -8.77
CA PRO A 24 19.21 -1.22 -8.03
C PRO A 24 18.64 -0.17 -7.08
N GLU A 25 19.24 -0.08 -5.88
CA GLU A 25 18.80 0.86 -4.84
C GLU A 25 18.65 2.31 -5.32
N PRO A 26 19.59 2.89 -6.09
CA PRO A 26 19.44 4.26 -6.56
C PRO A 26 18.20 4.48 -7.44
N VAL A 27 17.80 3.46 -8.19
CA VAL A 27 16.60 3.52 -9.05
C VAL A 27 15.34 3.43 -8.20
N ARG A 28 15.30 2.53 -7.22
CA ARG A 28 14.16 2.42 -6.29
C ARG A 28 13.94 3.73 -5.55
N GLU A 29 15.02 4.35 -5.10
CA GLU A 29 14.98 5.62 -4.38
C GLU A 29 14.56 6.80 -5.25
N ALA A 30 15.08 6.89 -6.48
CA ALA A 30 14.67 7.92 -7.42
C ALA A 30 13.16 7.84 -7.75
N VAL A 31 12.63 6.63 -7.96
CA VAL A 31 11.19 6.43 -8.21
C VAL A 31 10.36 6.78 -6.97
N ARG A 32 10.79 6.34 -5.78
CA ARG A 32 10.13 6.67 -4.51
C ARG A 32 10.02 8.18 -4.33
N GLN A 33 11.14 8.89 -4.53
CA GLN A 33 11.18 10.35 -4.40
C GLN A 33 10.31 11.04 -5.45
N ALA A 34 10.35 10.61 -6.71
CA ALA A 34 9.52 11.17 -7.77
C ALA A 34 8.02 11.08 -7.46
N ILE A 35 7.55 9.95 -6.90
CA ILE A 35 6.14 9.80 -6.49
C ILE A 35 5.79 10.79 -5.37
N LEU A 36 6.67 10.97 -4.39
CA LEU A 36 6.47 11.92 -3.29
C LEU A 36 6.53 13.37 -3.76
N ASP A 37 7.35 13.69 -4.76
CA ASP A 37 7.46 15.04 -5.33
C ASP A 37 6.21 15.39 -6.14
N LEU A 38 5.61 14.43 -6.86
CA LEU A 38 4.34 14.64 -7.57
C LEU A 38 3.23 15.12 -6.65
N ARG A 39 3.18 14.64 -5.40
CA ARG A 39 2.21 15.08 -4.39
C ARG A 39 2.31 16.58 -4.09
N GLN A 40 3.48 17.19 -4.26
CA GLN A 40 3.70 18.59 -3.89
C GLN A 40 3.05 19.58 -4.87
N THR A 41 2.61 19.11 -6.04
CA THR A 41 1.98 19.96 -7.07
C THR A 41 0.51 19.60 -7.27
N GLU A 42 -0.32 20.57 -7.63
CA GLU A 42 -1.73 20.33 -7.98
C GLU A 42 -1.86 19.40 -9.20
N GLN A 43 -1.01 19.60 -10.22
CA GLN A 43 -1.01 18.74 -11.40
C GLN A 43 -0.62 17.29 -11.04
N GLY A 44 0.42 17.10 -10.22
CA GLY A 44 0.84 15.76 -9.81
C GLY A 44 -0.19 15.07 -8.91
N ARG A 45 -0.84 15.78 -7.99
CA ARG A 45 -1.97 15.22 -7.21
C ARG A 45 -3.13 14.75 -8.09
N ARG A 46 -3.46 15.48 -9.18
CA ARG A 46 -4.48 15.04 -10.15
C ARG A 46 -4.08 13.77 -10.90
N LEU A 47 -2.81 13.66 -11.30
CA LEU A 47 -2.30 12.44 -11.93
C LEU A 47 -2.37 11.25 -10.97
N LEU A 48 -1.91 11.43 -9.73
CA LEU A 48 -1.93 10.38 -8.73
C LEU A 48 -3.36 9.97 -8.30
N ALA A 49 -4.29 10.91 -8.26
CA ALA A 49 -5.70 10.61 -7.98
C ALA A 49 -6.32 9.66 -9.01
N SER A 50 -5.90 9.74 -10.27
CA SER A 50 -6.39 8.86 -11.35
C SER A 50 -6.02 7.38 -11.15
N VAL A 51 -4.99 7.11 -10.34
CA VAL A 51 -4.50 5.78 -9.99
C VAL A 51 -4.73 5.44 -8.51
N PHE A 52 -5.69 6.11 -7.85
CA PHE A 52 -6.04 5.89 -6.44
C PHE A 52 -4.89 6.12 -5.44
N LEU A 53 -3.93 7.00 -5.76
CA LEU A 53 -2.82 7.40 -4.89
C LEU A 53 -2.78 8.91 -4.58
N PRO A 54 -3.90 9.59 -4.27
CA PRO A 54 -3.96 11.07 -4.24
C PRO A 54 -2.98 11.73 -3.25
N GLU A 55 -2.66 11.06 -2.15
CA GLU A 55 -1.81 11.58 -1.07
C GLU A 55 -0.78 10.51 -0.65
N PRO A 56 0.26 10.25 -1.45
CA PRO A 56 1.25 9.22 -1.12
C PRO A 56 2.11 9.65 0.08
N VAL A 57 2.44 8.68 0.93
CA VAL A 57 3.33 8.85 2.07
C VAL A 57 4.46 7.83 2.01
N ALA A 58 5.58 8.11 2.69
CA ALA A 58 6.65 7.14 2.82
C ALA A 58 6.17 5.97 3.68
N ALA A 59 6.04 4.81 3.04
CA ALA A 59 5.70 3.56 3.70
C ALA A 59 6.87 3.07 4.57
N ASP A 60 6.55 2.58 5.75
CA ASP A 60 7.51 1.98 6.68
C ASP A 60 6.99 0.62 7.12
N PHE A 61 7.77 -0.45 6.90
CA PHE A 61 7.31 -1.80 7.18
C PHE A 61 6.99 -2.04 8.66
N GLU A 62 7.87 -1.57 9.55
CA GLU A 62 7.78 -1.79 10.99
C GLU A 62 6.57 -1.07 11.59
N ARG A 63 6.28 0.14 11.11
CA ARG A 63 5.13 0.94 11.56
C ARG A 63 3.82 0.48 10.94
N ASP A 64 3.82 0.25 9.63
CA ASP A 64 2.57 0.17 8.85
C ASP A 64 2.07 -1.27 8.67
N TYR A 65 2.98 -2.26 8.60
CA TYR A 65 2.63 -3.63 8.18
C TYR A 65 2.97 -4.71 9.20
N LYS A 66 4.02 -4.54 10.01
CA LYS A 66 4.40 -5.50 11.05
C LYS A 66 3.26 -5.87 12.02
N PRO A 67 2.35 -4.95 12.43
CA PRO A 67 1.22 -5.34 13.28
C PRO A 67 0.30 -6.39 12.64
N LEU A 68 0.28 -6.52 11.31
CA LEU A 68 -0.52 -7.52 10.60
C LEU A 68 0.02 -8.93 10.81
N GLU A 69 1.32 -9.10 11.02
CA GLU A 69 1.93 -10.40 11.30
C GLU A 69 1.37 -11.02 12.59
N ALA A 70 1.03 -10.18 13.58
CA ALA A 70 0.43 -10.64 14.84
C ALA A 70 -0.96 -11.28 14.65
N LEU A 71 -1.64 -11.01 13.53
CA LEU A 71 -2.92 -11.63 13.19
C LEU A 71 -2.77 -13.12 12.82
N ASN A 72 -1.55 -13.59 12.51
CA ASN A 72 -1.25 -14.97 12.15
C ASN A 72 -2.21 -15.52 11.08
N LEU A 73 -2.42 -14.76 10.00
CA LEU A 73 -3.41 -15.08 8.96
C LEU A 73 -2.95 -16.20 8.02
N ASP A 74 -1.66 -16.55 8.04
CA ASP A 74 -1.08 -17.58 7.17
C ASP A 74 -1.77 -18.94 7.31
N LYS A 75 -2.29 -19.25 8.51
CA LYS A 75 -3.06 -20.48 8.78
C LYS A 75 -4.40 -20.58 8.04
N TYR A 76 -4.88 -19.46 7.48
CA TYR A 76 -6.15 -19.39 6.76
C TYR A 76 -5.95 -19.26 5.24
N VAL A 77 -4.71 -19.23 4.76
CA VAL A 77 -4.42 -19.13 3.32
C VAL A 77 -4.77 -20.45 2.63
N VAL A 78 -5.73 -20.40 1.72
CA VAL A 78 -6.05 -21.51 0.80
C VAL A 78 -5.42 -21.19 -0.54
N VAL A 79 -4.31 -21.85 -0.87
CA VAL A 79 -3.67 -21.71 -2.18
C VAL A 79 -4.42 -22.60 -3.16
N PRO A 80 -5.04 -22.06 -4.23
CA PRO A 80 -5.65 -22.90 -5.25
C PRO A 80 -4.57 -23.76 -5.92
N GLU A 81 -4.84 -25.06 -6.10
CA GLU A 81 -3.98 -25.93 -6.89
C GLU A 81 -3.86 -25.37 -8.31
N VAL A 82 -2.62 -25.17 -8.76
CA VAL A 82 -2.33 -24.73 -10.14
C VAL A 82 -2.67 -25.91 -11.07
N PRO A 83 -3.53 -25.72 -12.09
CA PRO A 83 -3.82 -26.76 -13.07
C PRO A 83 -2.61 -27.09 -13.97
#